data_AF-A0A7V1FUQ0-F1
#
_entry.id   AF-A0A7V1FUQ0-F1
#
_cell.length_a   1.000
_cell.length_b   1.000
_cell.length_c   1.000
_cell.angle_alpha   90.00
_cell.angle_beta   90.00
_cell.angle_gamma   90.00
#
_symmetry.space_group_name_H-M   'P 1'
#
loop_
_entity.id
_entity.type
_entity.pdbx_description
1 polymer ?
#
loop_
_entity_poly.entity_id
_entity_poly.type
_entity_poly.pdbx_seq_one_letter_code
_entity_poly.pdbx_strand_id
1 'polypeptide(L)'
;KPLAISFSPGALVPELGNLNQLMLLAGMLMAISGMEMSAVHVTEVKNPRHNFPKAIFIAVFIILFLSIIGSLAVAVVIPIGDLSLSAGVNQAFDNLFRVFGLGWASPLMAVLLAYGALAMVITWMVGPSKGVLEVAGDGYLPKYMSRKNRHGMPTGTLVVQGAISSLLSLAILFMPTVSGAFWIMSALAAQLYLVMYLLMFAAAIKLRYSQPEVERPYRVPGGKPGIWLVSGVAFLASLFVIIFGFIPTDSVRASGTNAMAAYVSFLLVGVVLFVTIPLIFYYRARKRGAGEQGAF
;
A
#
# COMPACT_ATOMS: atom_id res chain seq x y z
N LYS A 1 -18.88 -15.08 27.55
CA LYS A 1 -17.42 -14.92 27.81
C LYS A 1 -17.11 -13.44 27.94
N PRO A 2 -16.20 -13.00 28.82
CA PRO A 2 -15.86 -11.59 28.93
C PRO A 2 -15.28 -11.10 27.60
N LEU A 3 -15.57 -9.84 27.25
CA LEU A 3 -15.01 -9.17 26.08
C LEU A 3 -13.49 -9.16 26.18
N ALA A 4 -12.79 -9.43 25.08
CA ALA A 4 -11.33 -9.41 25.05
C ALA A 4 -10.74 -7.99 25.17
N ILE A 5 -11.58 -6.94 25.10
CA ILE A 5 -11.21 -5.53 25.23
C ILE A 5 -12.10 -4.82 26.26
N SER A 6 -11.51 -3.87 27.00
CA SER A 6 -12.25 -2.96 27.87
C SER A 6 -12.55 -1.64 27.15
N PHE A 7 -13.83 -1.26 27.09
CA PHE A 7 -14.24 0.03 26.54
C PHE A 7 -14.10 1.11 27.62
N SER A 8 -12.86 1.49 27.95
CA SER A 8 -12.59 2.63 28.84
C SER A 8 -12.25 3.88 28.02
N PRO A 9 -12.61 5.10 28.47
CA PRO A 9 -12.24 6.33 27.78
C PRO A 9 -10.72 6.50 27.59
N GLY A 10 -9.92 5.93 28.51
CA GLY A 10 -8.46 5.90 28.40
C GLY A 10 -7.93 4.95 27.31
N ALA A 11 -8.69 3.92 26.94
CA ALA A 11 -8.32 3.00 25.85
C ALA A 11 -8.58 3.58 24.44
N LEU A 12 -9.30 4.70 24.34
CA LEU A 12 -9.55 5.39 23.07
C LEU A 12 -8.40 6.31 22.64
N VAL A 13 -7.62 6.80 23.60
CA VAL A 13 -6.50 7.71 23.34
C VAL A 13 -5.21 6.90 23.30
N PRO A 14 -4.47 6.88 22.18
CA PRO A 14 -3.19 6.20 22.13
C PRO A 14 -2.17 6.89 23.06
N GLU A 15 -1.35 6.10 23.73
CA GLU A 15 -0.16 6.53 24.44
C GLU A 15 0.90 7.00 23.43
N LEU A 16 0.87 8.28 23.10
CA LEU A 16 1.76 8.92 22.12
C LEU A 16 3.26 8.82 22.48
N GLY A 17 3.59 8.48 23.73
CA GLY A 17 4.96 8.22 24.17
C GLY A 17 5.51 6.86 23.77
N ASN A 18 4.67 5.93 23.31
CA ASN A 18 5.07 4.59 22.94
C ASN A 18 5.37 4.49 21.43
N LEU A 19 6.65 4.29 21.09
CA LEU A 19 7.11 4.14 19.71
C LEU A 19 6.35 3.05 18.93
N ASN A 20 5.94 1.96 19.60
CA ASN A 20 5.18 0.89 18.96
C ASN A 20 3.78 1.38 18.52
N GLN A 21 3.14 2.28 19.27
CA GLN A 21 1.83 2.82 18.88
C GLN A 21 1.93 3.80 17.72
N LEU A 22 3.01 4.58 17.65
CA LEU A 22 3.31 5.42 16.49
C LEU A 22 3.56 4.57 15.22
N MET A 23 4.21 3.41 15.36
CA MET A 23 4.37 2.45 14.25
C MET A 23 3.04 1.82 13.83
N LEU A 24 2.11 1.57 14.75
CA LEU A 24 0.77 1.09 14.41
C LEU A 24 -0.03 2.14 13.64
N LEU A 25 0.02 3.41 14.05
CA LEU A 25 -0.58 4.54 13.32
C LEU A 25 -0.02 4.64 11.90
N ALA A 26 1.30 4.48 11.76
CA ALA A 26 1.97 4.44 10.48
C ALA A 26 1.46 3.30 9.57
N GLY A 27 1.22 2.10 10.14
CA GLY A 27 0.59 0.99 9.42
C GLY A 27 -0.85 1.28 8.99
N MET A 28 -1.62 2.00 9.81
CA MET A 28 -2.99 2.43 9.45
C MET A 28 -3.00 3.41 8.27
N LEU A 29 -2.01 4.31 8.17
CA LEU A 29 -1.88 5.19 7.01
C LEU A 29 -1.64 4.39 5.72
N MET A 30 -0.89 3.30 5.80
CA MET A 30 -0.70 2.39 4.66
C MET A 30 -2.01 1.69 4.27
N ALA A 31 -2.86 1.32 5.23
CA ALA A 31 -4.13 0.64 4.92
C ALA A 31 -5.08 1.47 4.03
N ILE A 32 -4.89 2.79 3.97
CA ILE A 32 -5.67 3.73 3.14
C ILE A 32 -4.98 4.00 1.78
N SER A 33 -3.77 3.48 1.58
CA SER A 33 -3.03 3.62 0.33
C SER A 33 -3.71 2.88 -0.84
N GLY A 34 -3.46 3.34 -2.07
CA GLY A 34 -4.07 2.78 -3.27
C GLY A 34 -5.28 3.56 -3.79
N MET A 35 -5.80 4.54 -3.05
CA MET A 35 -6.89 5.39 -3.56
C MET A 35 -6.49 6.18 -4.81
N GLU A 36 -5.21 6.54 -4.95
CA GLU A 36 -4.67 7.19 -6.15
C GLU A 36 -4.75 6.32 -7.41
N MET A 37 -4.89 5.00 -7.28
CA MET A 37 -5.14 4.11 -8.42
C MET A 37 -6.48 4.42 -9.11
N SER A 38 -7.44 5.02 -8.40
CA SER A 38 -8.69 5.49 -9.02
C SER A 38 -8.47 6.73 -9.91
N ALA A 39 -7.41 7.51 -9.65
CA ALA A 39 -7.13 8.74 -10.38
C ALA A 39 -6.77 8.50 -11.86
N VAL A 40 -6.23 7.32 -12.21
CA VAL A 40 -5.95 6.98 -13.62
C VAL A 40 -7.24 6.87 -14.46
N HIS A 41 -8.39 6.65 -13.82
CA HIS A 41 -9.69 6.57 -14.47
C HIS A 41 -10.48 7.89 -14.40
N VAL A 42 -9.87 8.98 -13.89
CA VAL A 42 -10.58 10.26 -13.69
C VAL A 42 -11.11 10.84 -15.01
N THR A 43 -10.44 10.58 -16.12
CA THR A 43 -10.84 11.02 -17.47
C THR A 43 -12.10 10.32 -17.98
N GLU A 44 -12.42 9.15 -17.43
CA GLU A 44 -13.60 8.35 -17.79
C GLU A 44 -14.82 8.72 -16.92
N VAL A 45 -14.64 9.56 -15.89
CA VAL A 45 -15.69 9.95 -14.95
C VAL A 45 -16.54 11.08 -15.54
N LYS A 46 -17.86 10.91 -15.53
CA LYS A 46 -18.81 11.99 -15.87
C LYS A 46 -18.67 13.15 -14.89
N ASN A 47 -18.48 14.37 -15.38
CA ASN A 47 -18.29 15.59 -14.56
C ASN A 47 -17.24 15.39 -13.43
N PRO A 48 -15.96 15.18 -13.78
CA PRO A 48 -14.93 14.78 -12.83
C PRO A 48 -14.69 15.84 -11.75
N ARG A 49 -14.94 17.13 -12.06
CA ARG A 49 -14.81 18.26 -11.13
C ARG A 49 -15.64 18.12 -9.86
N HIS A 50 -16.83 17.52 -9.96
CA HIS A 50 -17.73 17.35 -8.82
C HIS A 50 -17.84 15.89 -8.37
N ASN A 51 -17.86 14.94 -9.31
CA ASN A 51 -18.14 13.55 -8.99
C ASN A 51 -16.91 12.83 -8.45
N PHE A 52 -15.70 13.16 -8.91
CA PHE A 52 -14.49 12.51 -8.43
C PHE A 52 -14.22 12.82 -6.94
N PRO A 53 -14.20 14.09 -6.48
CA PRO A 53 -14.02 14.37 -5.06
C PRO A 53 -15.09 13.72 -4.17
N LYS A 54 -16.37 13.79 -4.58
CA LYS A 54 -17.47 13.15 -3.84
C LYS A 54 -17.27 11.63 -3.73
N ALA A 55 -16.89 10.97 -4.83
CA ALA A 55 -16.63 9.54 -4.84
C ALA A 55 -15.47 9.18 -3.90
N ILE A 56 -14.39 9.97 -3.87
CA ILE A 56 -13.27 9.77 -2.95
C ILE A 56 -13.73 9.90 -1.49
N PHE A 57 -14.50 10.93 -1.13
CA PHE A 57 -14.98 11.09 0.26
C PHE A 57 -15.90 9.94 0.69
N ILE A 58 -16.80 9.50 -0.19
CA ILE A 58 -17.68 8.35 0.07
C ILE A 58 -16.85 7.07 0.23
N ALA A 59 -15.87 6.85 -0.64
CA ALA A 59 -14.99 5.69 -0.57
C ALA A 59 -14.19 5.68 0.74
N VAL A 60 -13.57 6.80 1.13
CA VAL A 60 -12.86 6.94 2.41
C VAL A 60 -13.79 6.62 3.58
N PHE A 61 -15.01 7.16 3.58
CA PHE A 61 -15.96 6.89 4.65
C PHE A 61 -16.32 5.41 4.75
N ILE A 62 -16.64 4.76 3.62
CA ILE A 62 -16.97 3.33 3.58
C ILE A 62 -15.77 2.49 4.04
N ILE A 63 -14.56 2.78 3.56
CA ILE A 63 -13.35 2.07 3.94
C ILE A 63 -13.11 2.18 5.44
N LEU A 64 -13.16 3.40 6.00
CA LEU A 64 -12.96 3.62 7.43
C LEU A 64 -14.03 2.91 8.25
N PHE A 65 -15.30 3.05 7.86
CA PHE A 65 -16.42 2.43 8.56
C PHE A 65 -16.30 0.90 8.61
N LEU A 66 -16.07 0.27 7.45
CA LEU A 66 -15.91 -1.19 7.36
C LEU A 66 -14.64 -1.67 8.07
N SER A 67 -13.54 -0.91 7.98
CA SER A 67 -12.28 -1.26 8.64
C SER A 67 -12.40 -1.19 10.16
N ILE A 68 -13.06 -0.15 10.70
CA ILE A 68 -13.29 0.01 12.13
C ILE A 68 -14.19 -1.13 12.64
N ILE A 69 -15.31 -1.42 11.96
CA ILE A 69 -16.23 -2.48 12.38
C ILE A 69 -15.57 -3.85 12.29
N GLY A 70 -14.86 -4.15 11.20
CA GLY A 70 -14.17 -5.42 11.02
C GLY A 70 -13.06 -5.62 12.06
N SER A 71 -12.24 -4.59 12.29
CA SER A 71 -11.16 -4.64 13.28
C SER A 71 -11.71 -4.81 14.70
N LEU A 72 -12.80 -4.11 15.03
CA LEU A 72 -13.45 -4.23 16.34
C LEU A 72 -14.06 -5.62 16.54
N ALA A 73 -14.67 -6.20 15.49
CA ALA A 73 -15.22 -7.56 15.56
C ALA A 73 -14.13 -8.59 15.87
N VAL A 74 -12.96 -8.48 15.23
CA VAL A 74 -11.80 -9.34 15.52
C VAL A 74 -11.28 -9.10 16.93
N ALA A 75 -11.10 -7.84 17.33
CA ALA A 75 -10.56 -7.45 18.64
C ALA A 75 -11.44 -7.90 19.82
N VAL A 76 -12.76 -7.99 19.63
CA VAL A 76 -13.69 -8.48 20.65
C VAL A 76 -13.57 -9.99 20.87
N VAL A 77 -13.25 -10.75 19.81
CA VAL A 77 -13.25 -12.22 19.81
C VAL A 77 -11.88 -12.80 20.14
N ILE A 78 -10.79 -12.12 19.78
CA ILE A 78 -9.42 -12.60 19.96
C ILE A 78 -8.70 -11.76 21.03
N PRO A 79 -8.16 -12.39 22.10
CA PRO A 79 -7.25 -11.73 23.03
C PRO A 79 -6.02 -11.15 22.32
N ILE A 80 -5.58 -9.96 22.74
CA ILE A 80 -4.48 -9.20 22.10
C ILE A 80 -3.20 -10.02 21.93
N GLY A 81 -2.91 -10.96 22.85
CA GLY A 81 -1.70 -11.79 22.83
C GLY A 81 -1.72 -12.97 21.84
N ASP A 82 -2.89 -13.42 21.39
CA ASP A 82 -3.05 -14.63 20.57
C ASP A 82 -3.31 -14.34 19.08
N LEU A 83 -3.41 -13.06 18.71
CA LEU A 83 -3.72 -12.65 17.35
C LEU A 83 -2.57 -12.94 16.38
N SER A 84 -2.78 -13.89 15.48
CA SER A 84 -1.92 -14.04 14.31
C SER A 84 -2.17 -12.91 13.33
N LEU A 85 -1.12 -12.18 12.94
CA LEU A 85 -1.27 -11.07 11.99
C LEU A 85 -1.49 -11.56 10.55
N SER A 86 -1.10 -12.78 10.21
CA SER A 86 -1.33 -13.39 8.90
C SER A 86 -2.63 -14.21 8.82
N ALA A 87 -3.08 -14.78 9.94
CA ALA A 87 -4.26 -15.65 10.00
C ALA A 87 -5.39 -15.11 10.89
N GLY A 88 -5.28 -13.88 11.39
CA GLY A 88 -6.13 -13.35 12.46
C GLY A 88 -7.62 -13.32 12.11
N VAL A 89 -7.96 -13.01 10.86
CA VAL A 89 -9.34 -13.05 10.39
C VAL A 89 -9.88 -14.49 10.43
N ASN A 90 -9.10 -15.46 9.94
CA ASN A 90 -9.50 -16.87 9.96
C ASN A 90 -9.59 -17.40 11.41
N GLN A 91 -8.67 -17.00 12.28
CA GLN A 91 -8.73 -17.33 13.71
C GLN A 91 -9.98 -16.75 14.37
N ALA A 92 -10.41 -15.54 14.00
CA ALA A 92 -11.59 -14.90 14.57
C ALA A 92 -12.85 -15.70 14.22
N PHE A 93 -12.97 -16.09 12.94
CA PHE A 93 -14.06 -16.95 12.49
C PHE A 93 -14.03 -18.33 13.15
N ASP A 94 -12.85 -18.96 13.26
CA ASP A 94 -12.74 -20.28 13.91
C ASP A 94 -13.18 -20.22 15.39
N ASN A 95 -12.71 -19.21 16.13
CA ASN A 95 -13.12 -18.99 17.52
C ASN A 95 -14.64 -18.72 17.63
N LEU A 96 -15.19 -17.90 16.74
CA LEU A 96 -16.61 -17.59 16.72
C LEU A 96 -17.46 -18.83 16.41
N PHE A 97 -17.10 -19.59 15.38
CA PHE A 97 -17.82 -20.80 15.00
C PHE A 97 -17.76 -21.87 16.09
N ARG A 98 -16.64 -22.02 16.79
CA ARG A 98 -16.56 -22.92 17.95
C ARG A 98 -17.51 -22.50 19.08
N VAL A 99 -17.69 -21.20 19.32
CA VAL A 99 -18.65 -20.70 20.33
C VAL A 99 -20.10 -21.05 19.96
N PHE A 100 -20.44 -21.03 18.67
CA PHE A 100 -21.78 -21.37 18.18
C PHE A 100 -21.97 -22.85 17.84
N GLY A 101 -20.98 -23.72 18.09
CA GLY A 101 -21.04 -25.15 17.73
C GLY A 101 -20.96 -25.43 16.22
N LEU A 102 -20.51 -24.45 15.43
CA LEU A 102 -20.41 -24.49 13.96
C LEU A 102 -18.97 -24.76 13.46
N GLY A 103 -18.14 -25.47 14.23
CA GLY A 103 -16.72 -25.69 13.89
C GLY A 103 -16.47 -26.30 12.49
N TRP A 104 -17.46 -26.99 11.91
CA TRP A 104 -17.40 -27.50 10.54
C TRP A 104 -17.34 -26.39 9.48
N ALA A 105 -17.80 -25.18 9.79
CA ALA A 105 -17.82 -24.04 8.88
C ALA A 105 -16.45 -23.33 8.78
N SER A 106 -15.54 -23.54 9.75
CA SER A 106 -14.19 -22.95 9.74
C SER A 106 -13.40 -23.24 8.45
N PRO A 107 -13.24 -24.50 7.99
CA PRO A 107 -12.52 -24.77 6.74
C PRO A 107 -13.20 -24.16 5.51
N LEU A 108 -14.54 -24.10 5.47
CA LEU A 108 -15.26 -23.46 4.37
C LEU A 108 -14.98 -21.95 4.33
N MET A 109 -14.99 -21.30 5.49
CA MET A 109 -14.64 -19.88 5.59
C MET A 109 -13.19 -19.63 5.19
N ALA A 110 -12.24 -20.50 5.57
CA ALA A 110 -10.86 -20.40 5.15
C ALA A 110 -10.71 -20.44 3.61
N VAL A 111 -11.47 -21.31 2.93
CA VAL A 111 -11.50 -21.38 1.46
C VAL A 111 -12.09 -20.11 0.85
N LEU A 112 -13.17 -19.57 1.42
CA LEU A 112 -13.78 -18.32 0.96
C LEU A 112 -12.83 -17.12 1.14
N LEU A 113 -12.11 -17.06 2.27
CA LEU A 113 -11.08 -16.04 2.51
C LEU A 113 -9.93 -16.16 1.51
N ALA A 114 -9.46 -17.39 1.25
CA ALA A 114 -8.43 -17.63 0.24
C ALA A 114 -8.88 -17.23 -1.16
N TYR A 115 -10.11 -17.56 -1.54
CA TYR A 115 -10.70 -17.15 -2.82
C TYR A 115 -10.81 -15.63 -2.94
N GLY A 116 -11.26 -14.95 -1.87
CA GLY A 116 -11.29 -13.48 -1.80
C GLY A 116 -9.91 -12.86 -1.99
N ALA A 117 -8.89 -13.41 -1.33
CA ALA A 117 -7.51 -12.96 -1.49
C ALA A 117 -7.01 -13.15 -2.94
N LEU A 118 -7.31 -14.28 -3.59
CA LEU A 118 -6.97 -14.51 -4.98
C LEU A 118 -7.66 -13.51 -5.93
N ALA A 119 -8.94 -13.24 -5.72
CA ALA A 119 -9.68 -12.25 -6.50
C ALA A 119 -9.10 -10.83 -6.34
N MET A 120 -8.66 -10.47 -5.12
CA MET A 120 -7.95 -9.22 -4.88
C MET A 120 -6.63 -9.14 -5.65
N VAL A 121 -5.81 -10.19 -5.63
CA VAL A 121 -4.53 -10.23 -6.37
C VAL A 121 -4.76 -10.01 -7.87
N ILE A 122 -5.74 -10.71 -8.48
CA ILE A 122 -6.04 -10.58 -9.91
C ILE A 122 -6.41 -9.13 -10.26
N THR A 123 -7.22 -8.48 -9.42
CA THR A 123 -7.64 -7.08 -9.62
C THR A 123 -6.45 -6.12 -9.52
N TRP A 124 -5.54 -6.36 -8.58
CA TRP A 124 -4.33 -5.55 -8.38
C TRP A 124 -3.25 -5.76 -9.43
N MET A 125 -3.25 -6.89 -10.16
CA MET A 125 -2.29 -7.10 -11.24
C MET A 125 -2.55 -6.19 -12.44
N VAL A 126 -3.81 -5.90 -12.75
CA VAL A 126 -4.16 -5.17 -13.99
C VAL A 126 -3.99 -3.67 -13.84
N GLY A 127 -4.35 -3.08 -12.70
CA GLY A 127 -4.37 -1.62 -12.50
C GLY A 127 -3.01 -0.94 -12.77
N PRO A 128 -1.96 -1.21 -11.97
CA PRO A 128 -0.64 -0.60 -12.12
C PRO A 128 0.00 -0.91 -13.48
N SER A 129 -0.30 -2.06 -14.06
CA SER A 129 0.27 -2.48 -15.34
C SER A 129 -0.10 -1.54 -16.50
N LYS A 130 -1.28 -0.89 -16.46
CA LYS A 130 -1.69 0.11 -17.45
C LYS A 130 -0.85 1.38 -17.36
N GLY A 131 -0.60 1.88 -16.15
CA GLY A 131 0.25 3.05 -15.95
C GLY A 131 1.70 2.80 -16.40
N VAL A 132 2.23 1.63 -16.07
CA VAL A 132 3.58 1.21 -16.53
C VAL A 132 3.62 1.03 -18.05
N LEU A 133 2.54 0.52 -18.65
CA LEU A 133 2.42 0.37 -20.11
C LEU A 133 2.48 1.73 -20.83
N GLU A 134 1.83 2.75 -20.28
CA GLU A 134 1.87 4.12 -20.82
C GLU A 134 3.30 4.67 -20.81
N VAL A 135 3.97 4.58 -19.66
CA VAL A 135 5.38 4.98 -19.50
C VAL A 135 6.31 4.18 -20.43
N ALA A 136 6.01 2.90 -20.67
CA ALA A 136 6.74 2.08 -21.62
C ALA A 136 6.48 2.49 -23.08
N GLY A 137 5.27 2.93 -23.40
CA GLY A 137 4.87 3.48 -24.70
C GLY A 137 5.65 4.75 -25.05
N ASP A 138 5.86 5.62 -24.06
CA ASP A 138 6.64 6.85 -24.17
C ASP A 138 8.16 6.62 -24.32
N GLY A 139 8.62 5.37 -24.31
CA GLY A 139 10.02 5.00 -24.50
C GLY A 139 10.88 5.09 -23.24
N TYR A 140 10.28 5.25 -22.06
CA TYR A 140 11.01 5.28 -20.78
C TYR A 140 11.44 3.91 -20.29
N LEU A 141 10.82 2.83 -20.78
CA LEU A 141 11.12 1.44 -20.40
C LEU A 141 11.56 0.60 -21.60
N PRO A 142 12.18 -0.59 -21.38
CA PRO A 142 12.52 -1.51 -22.45
C PRO A 142 11.33 -1.87 -23.35
N LYS A 143 11.55 -1.94 -24.67
CA LYS A 143 10.50 -2.19 -25.70
C LYS A 143 9.66 -3.44 -25.47
N TYR A 144 10.17 -4.44 -24.75
CA TYR A 144 9.37 -5.64 -24.46
C TYR A 144 8.27 -5.36 -23.44
N MET A 145 8.41 -4.36 -22.55
CA MET A 145 7.40 -3.97 -21.56
C MET A 145 6.23 -3.21 -22.17
N SER A 146 6.40 -2.59 -23.35
CA SER A 146 5.30 -1.94 -24.07
C SER A 146 4.45 -2.90 -24.92
N ARG A 147 4.79 -4.21 -24.95
CA ARG A 147 4.06 -5.21 -25.75
C ARG A 147 2.67 -5.49 -25.16
N LYS A 148 1.67 -5.45 -26.04
CA LYS A 148 0.28 -5.84 -25.75
C LYS A 148 -0.04 -7.17 -26.46
N ASN A 149 -0.95 -7.96 -25.91
CA ASN A 149 -1.51 -9.12 -26.61
C ASN A 149 -2.71 -8.72 -27.50
N ARG A 150 -3.31 -9.71 -28.18
CA ARG A 150 -4.50 -9.51 -29.04
C ARG A 150 -5.71 -8.91 -28.35
N HIS A 151 -5.78 -8.95 -27.02
CA HIS A 151 -6.86 -8.38 -26.21
C HIS A 151 -6.46 -7.04 -25.57
N GLY A 152 -5.34 -6.43 -26.00
CA GLY A 152 -4.87 -5.15 -25.48
C GLY A 152 -4.19 -5.20 -24.12
N MET A 153 -3.96 -6.38 -23.53
CA MET A 153 -3.36 -6.52 -22.20
C MET A 153 -1.82 -6.41 -22.24
N PRO A 154 -1.19 -5.70 -21.29
CA PRO A 154 0.27 -5.46 -21.26
C PRO A 154 1.06 -6.69 -20.80
N THR A 155 1.18 -7.69 -21.67
CA THR A 155 1.81 -8.97 -21.33
C THR A 155 3.27 -8.83 -20.90
N GLY A 156 4.04 -7.95 -21.55
CA GLY A 156 5.43 -7.70 -21.17
C GLY A 156 5.58 -7.22 -19.72
N THR A 157 4.79 -6.21 -19.34
CA THR A 157 4.75 -5.69 -17.96
C THR A 157 4.28 -6.75 -16.97
N LEU A 158 3.22 -7.50 -17.29
CA LEU A 158 2.69 -8.53 -16.39
C LEU A 158 3.68 -9.67 -16.13
N VAL A 159 4.44 -10.09 -17.16
CA VAL A 159 5.50 -11.12 -17.00
C VAL A 159 6.63 -10.61 -16.12
N VAL A 160 7.09 -9.36 -16.32
CA VAL A 160 8.12 -8.75 -15.45
C VAL A 160 7.63 -8.65 -14.01
N GLN A 161 6.40 -8.16 -13.80
CA GLN A 161 5.80 -8.06 -12.48
C GLN A 161 5.71 -9.43 -11.80
N GLY A 162 5.24 -10.45 -12.51
CA GLY A 162 5.16 -11.82 -11.99
C GLY A 162 6.53 -12.40 -11.63
N ALA A 163 7.56 -12.15 -12.47
CA ALA A 163 8.93 -12.58 -12.19
C ALA A 163 9.51 -11.90 -10.94
N ILE A 164 9.32 -10.58 -10.80
CA ILE A 164 9.75 -9.82 -9.62
C ILE A 164 9.03 -10.32 -8.36
N SER A 165 7.70 -10.48 -8.40
CA SER A 165 6.93 -10.97 -7.26
C SER A 165 7.32 -12.39 -6.85
N SER A 166 7.60 -13.27 -7.83
CA SER A 166 8.07 -14.63 -7.57
C SER A 166 9.45 -14.64 -6.93
N LEU A 167 10.37 -13.80 -7.41
CA LEU A 167 11.70 -13.64 -6.83
C LEU A 167 11.64 -13.09 -5.40
N LEU A 168 10.82 -12.06 -5.15
CA LEU A 168 10.63 -11.50 -3.81
C LEU A 168 10.01 -12.51 -2.85
N SER A 169 9.13 -13.39 -3.34
CA SER A 169 8.53 -14.45 -2.53
C SER A 169 9.56 -15.47 -2.02
N LEU A 170 10.72 -15.61 -2.68
CA LEU A 170 11.84 -16.43 -2.17
C LEU A 170 12.43 -15.90 -0.86
N ALA A 171 12.12 -14.66 -0.46
CA ALA A 171 12.50 -14.14 0.85
C ALA A 171 11.99 -15.01 2.02
N ILE A 172 10.92 -15.78 1.82
CA ILE A 172 10.42 -16.75 2.81
C ILE A 172 11.47 -17.81 3.17
N LEU A 173 12.38 -18.15 2.25
CA LEU A 173 13.43 -19.15 2.45
C LEU A 173 14.52 -18.66 3.42
N PHE A 174 14.62 -17.34 3.60
CA PHE A 174 15.62 -16.71 4.47
C PHE A 174 15.02 -16.26 5.81
N MET A 175 13.72 -16.55 6.04
CA MET A 175 13.02 -16.16 7.26
C MET A 175 12.70 -17.37 8.13
N PRO A 176 12.84 -17.28 9.46
CA PRO A 176 12.57 -18.39 10.36
C PRO A 176 11.07 -18.72 10.45
N THR A 177 10.20 -17.77 10.08
CA THR A 177 8.74 -17.95 10.14
C THR A 177 8.04 -17.30 8.94
N VAL A 178 6.89 -17.86 8.55
CA VAL A 178 6.00 -17.28 7.53
C VAL A 178 5.55 -15.87 7.93
N SER A 179 5.25 -15.66 9.21
CA SER A 179 4.91 -14.34 9.75
C SER A 179 6.03 -13.33 9.55
N GLY A 180 7.29 -13.71 9.80
CA GLY A 180 8.46 -12.86 9.56
C GLY A 180 8.62 -12.48 8.08
N ALA A 181 8.41 -13.45 7.18
CA ALA A 181 8.41 -13.20 5.74
C ALA A 181 7.29 -12.25 5.32
N PHE A 182 6.07 -12.43 5.84
CA PHE A 182 4.96 -11.52 5.60
C PHE A 182 5.28 -10.09 6.06
N TRP A 183 5.87 -9.94 7.25
CA TRP A 183 6.24 -8.64 7.81
C TRP A 183 7.28 -7.92 6.98
N ILE A 184 8.35 -8.61 6.58
CA ILE A 184 9.42 -7.95 5.81
C ILE A 184 8.95 -7.57 4.40
N MET A 185 8.12 -8.41 3.76
CA MET A 185 7.53 -8.10 2.46
C MET A 185 6.58 -6.90 2.58
N SER A 186 5.73 -6.89 3.61
CA SER A 186 4.77 -5.80 3.86
C SER A 186 5.51 -4.49 4.15
N ALA A 187 6.58 -4.54 4.95
CA ALA A 187 7.41 -3.39 5.24
C ALA A 187 8.10 -2.87 3.97
N LEU A 188 8.67 -3.73 3.13
CA LEU A 188 9.28 -3.31 1.87
C LEU A 188 8.23 -2.66 0.95
N ALA A 189 7.08 -3.30 0.77
CA ALA A 189 6.00 -2.77 -0.05
C ALA A 189 5.55 -1.39 0.45
N ALA A 190 5.34 -1.24 1.76
CA ALA A 190 4.97 0.04 2.38
C ALA A 190 6.04 1.12 2.14
N GLN A 191 7.32 0.79 2.31
CA GLN A 191 8.43 1.73 2.09
C GLN A 191 8.46 2.24 0.64
N LEU A 192 8.35 1.34 -0.33
CA LEU A 192 8.32 1.72 -1.75
C LEU A 192 7.11 2.61 -2.08
N TYR A 193 5.95 2.30 -1.49
CA TYR A 193 4.74 3.09 -1.65
C TYR A 193 4.89 4.50 -1.09
N LEU A 194 5.49 4.63 0.08
CA LEU A 194 5.69 5.91 0.72
C LEU A 194 6.70 6.78 -0.02
N VAL A 195 7.74 6.19 -0.62
CA VAL A 195 8.66 6.93 -1.49
C VAL A 195 7.91 7.53 -2.69
N MET A 196 7.02 6.76 -3.32
CA MET A 196 6.14 7.28 -4.37
C MET A 196 5.28 8.44 -3.84
N TYR A 197 4.70 8.33 -2.65
CA TYR A 197 3.91 9.40 -2.05
C TYR A 197 4.72 10.66 -1.74
N LEU A 198 5.95 10.54 -1.26
CA LEU A 198 6.84 11.71 -1.10
C LEU A 198 7.00 12.45 -2.43
N LEU A 199 7.27 11.73 -3.52
CA LEU A 199 7.40 12.32 -4.85
C LEU A 199 6.08 12.95 -5.31
N MET A 200 4.95 12.28 -5.08
CA MET A 200 3.62 12.75 -5.46
C MET A 200 3.23 14.05 -4.72
N PHE A 201 3.42 14.11 -3.40
CA PHE A 201 3.12 15.31 -2.62
C PHE A 201 4.06 16.46 -2.94
N ALA A 202 5.36 16.19 -3.14
CA ALA A 202 6.32 17.19 -3.59
C ALA A 202 5.95 17.73 -5.00
N ALA A 203 5.53 16.84 -5.91
CA ALA A 203 5.08 17.22 -7.25
C ALA A 203 3.80 18.07 -7.20
N ALA A 204 2.84 17.75 -6.33
CA ALA A 204 1.62 18.53 -6.17
C ALA A 204 1.89 19.98 -5.75
N ILE A 205 2.82 20.17 -4.79
CA ILE A 205 3.31 21.50 -4.38
C ILE A 205 4.00 22.17 -5.55
N LYS A 206 5.01 21.53 -6.17
CA LYS A 206 5.78 22.08 -7.30
C LYS A 206 4.89 22.53 -8.45
N LEU A 207 3.94 21.69 -8.86
CA LEU A 207 3.00 21.98 -9.94
C LEU A 207 2.14 23.20 -9.65
N ARG A 208 1.89 23.56 -8.39
CA ARG A 208 1.15 24.78 -8.05
C ARG A 208 1.93 26.05 -8.37
N TYR A 209 3.26 25.96 -8.47
CA TYR A 209 4.13 27.07 -8.83
C TYR A 209 4.58 27.01 -10.29
N SER A 210 4.91 25.83 -10.81
CA SER A 210 5.43 25.67 -12.17
C SER A 210 4.36 25.69 -13.25
N GLN A 211 3.11 25.34 -12.92
CA GLN A 211 1.99 25.33 -13.86
C GLN A 211 0.71 25.92 -13.21
N PRO A 212 0.71 27.23 -12.94
CA PRO A 212 -0.39 27.90 -12.23
C PRO A 212 -1.66 28.02 -13.08
N GLU A 213 -1.52 28.20 -14.40
CA GLU A 213 -2.63 28.50 -15.33
C GLU A 213 -3.38 27.26 -15.82
N VAL A 214 -2.87 26.05 -15.56
CA VAL A 214 -3.54 24.81 -15.97
C VAL A 214 -4.89 24.70 -15.26
N GLU A 215 -5.96 24.50 -16.03
CA GLU A 215 -7.28 24.24 -15.49
C GLU A 215 -7.30 22.89 -14.78
N ARG A 216 -7.77 22.88 -13.52
CA ARG A 216 -7.76 21.68 -12.67
C ARG A 216 -9.19 21.31 -12.32
N PRO A 217 -9.63 20.06 -12.58
CA PRO A 217 -10.96 19.60 -12.18
C PRO A 217 -11.20 19.77 -10.69
N TYR A 218 -10.16 19.60 -9.85
CA TYR A 218 -10.24 19.84 -8.41
C TYR A 218 -9.11 20.75 -7.94
N ARG A 219 -9.43 21.66 -7.00
CA ARG A 219 -8.46 22.53 -6.33
C ARG A 219 -8.63 22.38 -4.82
N VAL A 220 -7.54 22.12 -4.13
CA VAL A 220 -7.51 22.10 -2.66
C VAL A 220 -7.98 23.47 -2.14
N PRO A 221 -8.96 23.52 -1.22
CA PRO A 221 -9.40 24.78 -0.61
C PRO A 221 -8.24 25.52 0.07
N GLY A 222 -8.29 26.85 0.09
CA GLY A 222 -7.25 27.66 0.74
C GLY A 222 -6.02 27.97 -0.11
N GLY A 223 -6.05 27.69 -1.42
CA GLY A 223 -5.02 28.17 -2.36
C GLY A 223 -3.62 27.61 -2.11
N LYS A 224 -2.59 28.48 -2.16
CA LYS A 224 -1.19 28.07 -1.90
C LYS A 224 -0.98 27.59 -0.45
N PRO A 225 -1.48 28.29 0.59
CA PRO A 225 -1.43 27.76 1.95
C PRO A 225 -2.13 26.41 2.10
N GLY A 226 -3.29 26.23 1.47
CA GLY A 226 -4.05 24.99 1.51
C GLY A 226 -3.28 23.78 0.96
N ILE A 227 -2.63 23.92 -0.21
CA ILE A 227 -1.82 22.82 -0.76
C ILE A 227 -0.59 22.53 0.09
N TRP A 228 0.06 23.55 0.65
CA TRP A 228 1.19 23.35 1.57
C TRP A 228 0.78 22.65 2.85
N LEU A 229 -0.38 22.99 3.42
CA LEU A 229 -0.89 22.32 4.60
C LEU A 229 -1.19 20.84 4.29
N VAL A 230 -2.00 20.57 3.27
CA VAL A 230 -2.44 19.20 2.97
C VAL A 230 -1.28 18.33 2.48
N SER A 231 -0.54 18.78 1.46
CA SER A 231 0.56 18.00 0.90
C SER A 231 1.80 18.01 1.80
N GLY A 232 2.06 19.09 2.54
CA GLY A 232 3.19 19.16 3.47
C GLY A 232 2.98 18.26 4.69
N VAL A 233 1.79 18.26 5.30
CA VAL A 233 1.48 17.33 6.40
C VAL A 233 1.55 15.89 5.92
N ALA A 234 0.98 15.56 4.75
CA ALA A 234 1.03 14.21 4.20
C ALA A 234 2.47 13.77 3.84
N PHE A 235 3.29 14.69 3.33
CA PHE A 235 4.71 14.45 3.07
C PHE A 235 5.48 14.15 4.36
N LEU A 236 5.31 14.98 5.39
CA LEU A 236 5.97 14.80 6.69
C LEU A 236 5.52 13.51 7.38
N ALA A 237 4.23 13.19 7.32
CA ALA A 237 3.70 11.93 7.83
C ALA A 237 4.31 10.73 7.08
N SER A 238 4.38 10.80 5.75
CA SER A 238 4.99 9.73 4.95
C SER A 238 6.48 9.56 5.25
N LEU A 239 7.21 10.68 5.41
CA LEU A 239 8.61 10.68 5.77
C LEU A 239 8.83 10.09 7.17
N PHE A 240 7.96 10.43 8.12
CA PHE A 240 7.95 9.85 9.45
C PHE A 240 7.77 8.33 9.35
N VAL A 241 6.78 7.82 8.62
CA VAL A 241 6.59 6.37 8.46
C VAL A 241 7.80 5.69 7.81
N ILE A 242 8.42 6.32 6.81
CA ILE A 242 9.64 5.79 6.17
C ILE A 242 10.72 5.59 7.21
N ILE A 243 11.05 6.63 7.99
CA ILE A 243 12.11 6.59 9.00
C ILE A 243 11.83 5.50 10.05
N PHE A 244 10.60 5.42 10.55
CA PHE A 244 10.24 4.46 11.59
C PHE A 244 10.04 3.04 11.07
N GLY A 245 9.74 2.84 9.79
CA GLY A 245 9.56 1.50 9.22
C GLY A 245 10.85 0.70 9.09
N PHE A 246 12.02 1.34 9.20
CA PHE A 246 13.31 0.64 9.36
C PHE A 246 13.51 0.05 10.75
N ILE A 247 12.70 0.41 11.75
CA ILE A 247 12.75 -0.18 13.08
C ILE A 247 12.08 -1.57 13.00
N PRO A 248 12.81 -2.66 13.32
CA PRO A 248 12.25 -4.00 13.30
C PRO A 248 11.12 -4.16 14.33
N THR A 249 10.11 -4.96 13.99
CA THR A 249 9.01 -5.31 14.89
C THR A 249 9.50 -6.18 16.06
N ASP A 250 8.71 -6.25 17.14
CA ASP A 250 9.03 -7.08 18.31
C ASP A 250 9.31 -8.55 17.98
N SER A 251 8.59 -9.12 17.02
CA SER A 251 8.80 -10.49 16.56
C SER A 251 10.16 -10.69 15.88
N VAL A 252 10.60 -9.71 15.08
CA VAL A 252 11.93 -9.73 14.46
C VAL A 252 13.01 -9.47 15.50
N ARG A 253 12.76 -8.57 16.46
CA ARG A 253 13.69 -8.28 17.57
C ARG A 253 13.92 -9.51 18.45
N ALA A 254 12.86 -10.23 18.78
CA ALA A 254 12.93 -11.47 19.57
C ALA A 254 13.74 -12.59 18.88
N SER A 255 13.88 -12.53 17.55
CA SER A 255 14.65 -13.50 16.76
C SER A 255 16.17 -13.25 16.80
N GLY A 256 16.63 -12.18 17.46
CA GLY A 256 18.03 -11.87 17.68
C GLY A 256 18.64 -10.88 16.66
N THR A 257 19.87 -10.45 16.94
CA THR A 257 20.57 -9.36 16.21
C THR A 257 20.72 -9.64 14.72
N ASN A 258 21.00 -10.89 14.33
CA ASN A 258 21.16 -11.26 12.93
C ASN A 258 19.86 -11.10 12.13
N ALA A 259 18.71 -11.41 12.74
CA ALA A 259 17.40 -11.23 12.13
C ALA A 259 17.06 -9.73 11.95
N MET A 260 17.40 -8.91 12.95
CA MET A 260 17.26 -7.45 12.84
C MET A 260 18.14 -6.87 11.73
N ALA A 261 19.40 -7.30 11.65
CA ALA A 261 20.33 -6.87 10.61
C ALA A 261 19.85 -7.30 9.22
N ALA A 262 19.36 -8.54 9.08
CA ALA A 262 18.77 -9.03 7.84
C ALA A 262 17.53 -8.22 7.43
N TYR A 263 16.67 -7.87 8.40
CA TYR A 263 15.49 -7.02 8.17
C TYR A 263 15.87 -5.65 7.61
N VAL A 264 16.74 -4.92 8.31
CA VAL A 264 17.18 -3.58 7.90
C VAL A 264 17.91 -3.63 6.56
N SER A 265 18.80 -4.60 6.38
CA SER A 265 19.58 -4.75 5.14
C SER A 265 18.68 -5.04 3.95
N PHE A 266 17.72 -5.97 4.10
CA PHE A 266 16.78 -6.30 3.04
C PHE A 266 15.90 -5.10 2.67
N LEU A 267 15.39 -4.36 3.66
CA LEU A 267 14.62 -3.14 3.40
C LEU A 267 15.45 -2.09 2.69
N LEU A 268 16.66 -1.81 3.18
CA LEU A 268 17.54 -0.80 2.60
C LEU A 268 17.92 -1.15 1.16
N VAL A 269 18.37 -2.38 0.92
CA VAL A 269 18.74 -2.88 -0.41
C VAL A 269 17.53 -2.86 -1.33
N GLY A 270 16.36 -3.32 -0.86
CA GLY A 270 15.12 -3.31 -1.63
C GLY A 270 14.72 -1.88 -2.02
N VAL A 271 14.64 -0.96 -1.07
CA VAL A 271 14.29 0.44 -1.33
C VAL A 271 15.27 1.07 -2.29
N VAL A 272 16.58 0.94 -2.06
CA VAL A 272 17.61 1.50 -2.96
C VAL A 272 17.48 0.91 -4.36
N LEU A 273 17.34 -0.41 -4.52
CA LEU A 273 17.19 -1.04 -5.83
C LEU A 273 15.93 -0.56 -6.56
N PHE A 274 14.77 -0.66 -5.92
CA PHE A 274 13.49 -0.35 -6.56
C PHE A 274 13.28 1.14 -6.83
N VAL A 275 13.94 2.03 -6.08
CA VAL A 275 13.93 3.47 -6.37
C VAL A 275 14.95 3.82 -7.45
N THR A 276 16.13 3.21 -7.43
CA THR A 276 17.20 3.55 -8.37
C THR A 276 16.94 3.00 -9.78
N ILE A 277 16.36 1.81 -9.93
CA ILE A 277 16.10 1.18 -11.24
C ILE A 277 15.22 2.08 -12.14
N PRO A 278 14.04 2.57 -11.69
CA PRO A 278 13.22 3.50 -12.48
C PRO A 278 13.94 4.80 -12.82
N LEU A 279 14.75 5.34 -11.90
CA LEU A 279 15.52 6.58 -12.14
C LEU A 279 16.61 6.38 -13.20
N ILE A 280 17.28 5.22 -13.21
CA ILE A 280 18.23 4.86 -14.27
C ILE A 280 17.53 4.76 -15.63
N PHE A 281 16.37 4.10 -15.68
CA PHE A 281 15.57 4.02 -16.91
C PHE A 281 15.16 5.39 -17.40
N TYR A 282 14.64 6.24 -16.51
CA TYR A 282 14.29 7.63 -16.79
C TYR A 282 15.47 8.43 -17.36
N TYR A 283 16.64 8.38 -16.72
CA TYR A 283 17.83 9.10 -17.17
C TYR A 283 18.35 8.60 -18.53
N ARG A 284 18.36 7.29 -18.75
CA ARG A 284 18.77 6.68 -20.02
C ARG A 284 17.80 7.03 -21.15
N ALA A 285 16.50 7.01 -20.88
CA ALA A 285 15.47 7.35 -21.85
C ALA A 285 15.54 8.83 -22.24
N ARG A 286 15.71 9.72 -21.26
CA ARG A 286 15.88 11.16 -21.53
C ARG A 286 17.12 11.45 -22.39
N LYS A 287 18.24 10.75 -22.16
CA LYS A 287 19.43 10.83 -23.02
C LYS A 287 19.18 10.38 -24.47
N ARG A 288 18.17 9.54 -24.69
CA ARG A 288 17.80 9.02 -26.02
C ARG A 288 16.71 9.88 -26.71
N GLY A 289 16.30 11.00 -26.12
CA GLY A 289 15.24 11.85 -26.65
C GLY A 289 13.81 11.31 -26.40
N ALA A 290 13.64 10.37 -25.47
CA ALA A 290 12.31 9.90 -25.11
C ALA A 290 11.47 11.04 -24.50
N GLY A 291 10.22 11.18 -24.94
CA GLY A 291 9.30 12.26 -24.57
C GLY A 291 9.18 13.40 -25.59
N GLU A 292 10.06 13.52 -26.58
CA GLU A 292 9.94 14.52 -27.67
C GLU A 292 9.08 14.02 -28.85
N GLN A 293 8.85 12.71 -28.94
CA GLN A 293 8.11 12.07 -30.05
C GLN A 293 6.61 11.82 -29.73
N GLY A 294 6.15 12.10 -28.51
CA GLY A 294 4.78 11.85 -28.04
C GLY A 294 3.88 13.09 -27.96
N ALA A 295 4.36 14.26 -28.42
CA ALA A 295 3.55 15.47 -28.53
C ALA A 295 2.80 15.47 -29.88
N PHE A 296 1.71 14.71 -29.97
CA PHE A 296 0.71 14.85 -31.03
C PHE A 296 -0.69 14.75 -30.42
#